data_AF-A0AAJ0FG01-F1
#
_entry.id   AF-A0AAJ0FG01-F1
#
_cell.length_a   1.000
_cell.length_b   1.000
_cell.length_c   1.000
_cell.angle_alpha   90.00
_cell.angle_beta   90.00
_cell.angle_gamma   90.00
#
_symmetry.space_group_name_H-M   'P 1'
#
loop_
_entity.id
_entity.type
_entity.pdbx_description
1 polymer ?
#
loop_
_entity_poly.entity_id
_entity_poly.type
_entity_poly.pdbx_seq_one_letter_code
_entity_poly.pdbx_strand_id
1 'polypeptide(L)'
;MLIIKGGHESKDDRCLADLRLTDPRHDKTRIERIKGGLLQDLYHGILDNPNFQQWRDRPESGLLWIKGDPGKGKTMLLCSIINELKKSTQPVFLSFFICQGTDSHINSATAVLRGLLYLLIDQQRSLLSHVQSEYDRAGETLFKDANTWDALL
;
A
#
# COMPACT_ATOMS: atom_id res chain seq x y z
N MET A 1 -5.16 -27.27 30.68
CA MET A 1 -4.29 -26.15 31.09
C MET A 1 -4.32 -25.11 29.98
N LEU A 2 -5.19 -24.10 30.12
CA LEU A 2 -5.25 -22.97 29.19
C LEU A 2 -4.05 -22.07 29.49
N ILE A 3 -3.10 -21.97 28.56
CA ILE A 3 -2.09 -20.92 28.61
C ILE A 3 -2.71 -19.69 27.94
N ILE A 4 -3.23 -18.79 28.78
CA ILE A 4 -3.50 -17.41 28.37
C ILE A 4 -2.13 -16.76 28.20
N LYS A 5 -1.67 -16.58 26.96
CA LYS A 5 -0.57 -15.65 26.68
C LYS A 5 -1.12 -14.24 26.90
N GLY A 6 -0.87 -13.68 28.07
CA GLY A 6 -0.95 -12.24 28.27
C GLY A 6 0.10 -11.58 27.39
N GLY A 7 -0.33 -10.98 26.27
CA GLY A 7 0.56 -10.28 25.36
C GLY A 7 0.90 -8.91 25.93
N HIS A 8 2.15 -8.69 26.32
CA HIS A 8 2.67 -7.33 26.42
C HIS A 8 2.82 -6.83 24.98
N GLU A 9 1.92 -5.94 24.55
CA GLU A 9 2.03 -5.26 23.27
C GLU A 9 3.35 -4.47 23.26
N SER A 10 4.22 -4.74 22.28
CA SER A 10 5.52 -4.06 22.19
C SER A 10 5.31 -2.62 21.71
N LYS A 11 6.25 -1.71 22.03
CA LYS A 11 6.19 -0.32 21.52
C LYS A 11 6.16 -0.29 19.98
N ASP A 12 6.88 -1.22 19.36
CA ASP A 12 6.94 -1.44 17.92
C ASP A 12 5.55 -1.78 17.33
N ASP A 13 4.80 -2.64 18.01
CA ASP A 13 3.44 -2.99 17.59
C ASP A 13 2.51 -1.78 17.66
N ARG A 14 2.69 -0.91 18.66
CA ARG A 14 1.91 0.32 18.80
C ARG A 14 2.24 1.36 17.72
N CYS A 15 3.52 1.58 17.42
CA CYS A 15 3.92 2.49 16.35
C CYS A 15 3.32 2.06 15.01
N LEU A 16 3.40 0.76 14.69
CA LEU A 16 2.82 0.25 13.44
C LEU A 16 1.29 0.33 13.43
N ALA A 17 0.65 0.07 14.57
CA ALA A 17 -0.81 0.20 14.71
C ALA A 17 -1.27 1.64 14.48
N ASP A 18 -0.57 2.63 15.03
CA ASP A 18 -0.90 4.04 14.86
C ASP A 18 -0.53 4.54 13.46
N LEU A 19 0.55 4.02 12.84
CA LEU A 19 0.90 4.33 11.46
C LEU A 19 -0.22 3.92 10.50
N ARG A 20 -0.89 2.80 10.78
CA ARG A 20 -1.95 2.22 9.96
C ARG A 20 -3.25 3.05 10.01
N LEU A 21 -3.48 3.85 8.97
CA LEU A 21 -4.78 4.51 8.75
C LEU A 21 -5.86 3.51 8.28
N THR A 22 -5.46 2.65 7.34
CA THR A 22 -6.25 1.55 6.77
C THR A 22 -5.26 0.46 6.35
N ASP A 23 -5.75 -0.73 5.98
CA ASP A 23 -4.91 -1.71 5.30
C ASP A 23 -5.18 -1.66 3.78
N PRO A 24 -4.22 -1.21 2.95
CA PRO A 24 -4.44 -1.10 1.51
C PRO A 24 -4.81 -2.44 0.85
N ARG A 25 -4.44 -3.58 1.45
CA ARG A 25 -4.86 -4.92 0.97
C ARG A 25 -6.37 -5.10 1.12
N HIS A 26 -6.92 -4.70 2.26
CA HIS A 26 -8.37 -4.73 2.50
C HIS A 26 -9.12 -3.72 1.63
N ASP A 27 -8.53 -2.54 1.41
CA ASP A 27 -9.12 -1.55 0.49
C ASP A 27 -9.20 -2.09 -0.94
N LYS A 28 -8.13 -2.71 -1.43
CA LYS A 28 -8.14 -3.39 -2.73
C LYS A 28 -9.24 -4.45 -2.80
N THR A 29 -9.32 -5.35 -1.82
CA THR A 29 -10.36 -6.40 -1.78
C THR A 29 -11.77 -5.80 -1.75
N ARG A 30 -11.99 -4.75 -0.96
CA ARG A 30 -13.27 -4.03 -0.89
C ARG A 30 -13.62 -3.39 -2.22
N ILE A 31 -12.66 -2.72 -2.88
CA ILE A 31 -12.84 -2.06 -4.17
C ILE A 31 -13.20 -3.08 -5.26
N GLU A 32 -12.46 -4.19 -5.34
CA GLU A 32 -12.74 -5.26 -6.29
C GLU A 32 -14.16 -5.76 -6.12
N ARG A 33 -14.58 -6.03 -4.88
CA ARG A 33 -15.95 -6.47 -4.57
C ARG A 33 -17.01 -5.44 -4.99
N ILE A 34 -16.82 -4.16 -4.65
CA ILE A 34 -17.79 -3.09 -4.99
C ILE A 34 -17.88 -2.86 -6.50
N LYS A 35 -16.80 -3.10 -7.24
CA LYS A 35 -16.73 -2.93 -8.70
C LYS A 35 -17.18 -4.17 -9.49
N GLY A 36 -17.77 -5.17 -8.83
CA GLY A 36 -18.31 -6.37 -9.50
C GLY A 36 -17.31 -7.53 -9.64
N GLY A 37 -16.21 -7.50 -8.88
CA GLY A 37 -15.15 -8.50 -8.94
C GLY A 37 -14.06 -8.16 -9.97
N LEU A 38 -12.91 -8.83 -9.85
CA LEU A 38 -11.80 -8.68 -10.78
C LEU A 38 -11.98 -9.62 -11.98
N LEU A 39 -12.26 -9.04 -13.14
CA LEU A 39 -12.26 -9.77 -14.41
C LEU A 39 -10.82 -9.89 -14.93
N GLN A 40 -10.03 -10.80 -14.36
CA GLN A 40 -8.60 -10.97 -14.69
C GLN A 40 -8.36 -11.11 -16.20
N ASP A 41 -9.24 -11.85 -16.88
CA ASP A 41 -9.15 -12.10 -18.32
C ASP A 41 -9.17 -10.82 -19.19
N LEU A 42 -9.87 -9.76 -18.74
CA LEU A 42 -9.95 -8.50 -19.48
C LEU A 42 -8.65 -7.69 -19.42
N TYR A 43 -7.80 -7.95 -18.43
CA TYR A 43 -6.60 -7.18 -18.17
C TYR A 43 -5.32 -7.97 -18.48
N HIS A 44 -5.41 -9.26 -18.82
CA HIS A 44 -4.25 -10.07 -19.21
C HIS A 44 -3.45 -9.45 -20.37
N GLY A 45 -4.14 -8.87 -21.36
CA GLY A 45 -3.48 -8.26 -22.51
C GLY A 45 -2.55 -7.08 -22.19
N ILE A 46 -2.62 -6.49 -20.99
CA ILE A 46 -1.63 -5.48 -20.57
C ILE A 46 -0.29 -6.11 -20.18
N LEU A 47 -0.31 -7.35 -19.66
CA LEU A 47 0.87 -8.05 -19.17
C LEU A 47 1.75 -8.50 -20.34
N ASP A 48 1.12 -8.71 -21.49
CA ASP A 48 1.76 -9.01 -22.77
C ASP A 48 2.18 -7.75 -23.52
N ASN A 49 1.85 -6.55 -23.02
CA ASN A 49 2.23 -5.31 -23.67
C ASN A 49 3.76 -5.10 -23.56
N PRO A 50 4.48 -4.89 -24.67
CA PRO A 50 5.93 -4.71 -24.63
C PRO A 50 6.39 -3.55 -23.75
N ASN A 51 5.62 -2.45 -23.67
CA ASN A 51 5.95 -1.31 -22.81
C ASN A 51 5.80 -1.68 -21.33
N PHE A 52 4.80 -2.49 -20.98
CA PHE A 52 4.62 -2.96 -19.61
C PHE A 52 5.75 -3.91 -19.21
N GLN A 53 6.10 -4.87 -20.08
CA GLN A 53 7.21 -5.80 -19.84
C GLN A 53 8.53 -5.07 -19.71
N GLN A 54 8.81 -4.11 -20.59
CA GLN A 54 10.00 -3.28 -20.51
C GLN A 54 10.06 -2.49 -19.19
N TRP A 55 8.93 -1.91 -18.77
CA TRP A 55 8.84 -1.22 -17.48
C TRP A 55 9.08 -2.18 -16.30
N ARG A 56 8.48 -3.37 -16.31
CA ARG A 56 8.57 -4.34 -15.22
C ARG A 56 9.96 -4.97 -15.09
N ASP A 57 10.58 -5.30 -16.21
CA ASP A 57 11.74 -6.20 -16.25
C ASP A 57 13.08 -5.45 -16.27
N ARG A 58 13.08 -4.12 -16.47
CA ARG A 58 14.31 -3.31 -16.42
C ARG A 58 14.49 -2.63 -15.05
N PRO A 59 15.64 -2.81 -14.38
CA PRO A 59 15.92 -2.17 -13.09
C PRO A 59 15.90 -0.65 -13.12
N GLU A 60 16.21 -0.03 -14.26
CA GLU A 60 16.24 1.43 -14.44
C GLU A 60 14.87 2.02 -14.79
N SER A 61 13.84 1.18 -14.93
CA SER A 61 12.50 1.65 -15.25
C SER A 61 11.90 2.46 -14.10
N GLY A 62 11.52 3.70 -14.40
CA GLY A 62 10.84 4.60 -13.47
C GLY A 62 9.31 4.43 -13.48
N LEU A 63 8.61 5.48 -13.87
CA LEU A 63 7.16 5.61 -13.75
C LEU A 63 6.40 4.94 -14.90
N LEU A 64 5.46 4.03 -14.59
CA LEU A 64 4.43 3.58 -15.52
C LEU A 64 3.18 4.47 -15.40
N TRP A 65 2.91 5.29 -16.41
CA TRP A 65 1.72 6.12 -16.44
C TRP A 65 0.59 5.47 -17.27
N ILE A 66 -0.50 5.07 -16.62
CA ILE A 66 -1.71 4.58 -17.27
C ILE A 66 -2.77 5.69 -17.31
N LYS A 67 -3.09 6.19 -18.52
CA LYS A 67 -4.18 7.18 -18.76
C LYS A 67 -5.39 6.50 -19.38
N GLY A 68 -6.56 7.07 -19.12
CA GLY A 68 -7.82 6.65 -19.75
C GLY A 68 -9.00 7.39 -19.16
N ASP A 69 -10.14 7.36 -19.85
CA ASP A 69 -11.33 8.11 -19.44
C ASP A 69 -11.93 7.57 -18.12
N PRO A 70 -12.71 8.38 -17.39
CA PRO A 70 -13.54 7.90 -16.29
C PRO A 70 -14.34 6.66 -16.68
N GLY A 71 -14.43 5.67 -15.78
CA GLY A 71 -15.18 4.43 -16.02
C GLY A 71 -14.49 3.36 -16.88
N LYS A 72 -13.32 3.61 -17.48
CA LYS A 72 -12.60 2.63 -18.35
C LYS A 72 -11.86 1.51 -17.59
N GLY A 73 -12.19 1.26 -16.32
CA GLY A 73 -11.61 0.15 -15.56
C GLY A 73 -10.14 0.31 -15.11
N LYS A 74 -9.56 1.52 -15.14
CA LYS A 74 -8.17 1.77 -14.71
C LYS A 74 -7.83 1.21 -13.31
N THR A 75 -8.74 1.37 -12.35
CA THR A 75 -8.55 0.83 -11.00
C THR A 75 -8.49 -0.70 -10.99
N MET A 76 -9.32 -1.36 -11.81
CA MET A 76 -9.33 -2.82 -11.92
C MET A 76 -8.11 -3.34 -12.67
N LEU A 77 -7.62 -2.58 -13.64
CA LEU A 77 -6.34 -2.81 -14.28
C LEU A 77 -5.19 -2.74 -13.25
N LEU A 78 -5.14 -1.71 -12.41
CA LEU A 78 -4.15 -1.61 -11.33
C LEU A 78 -4.23 -2.80 -10.35
N CYS A 79 -5.44 -3.21 -9.96
CA CYS A 79 -5.63 -4.40 -9.13
C CYS A 79 -5.08 -5.68 -9.77
N SER A 80 -5.24 -5.84 -11.09
CA SER A 80 -4.71 -6.97 -11.85
C SER A 80 -3.18 -6.95 -11.87
N ILE A 81 -2.57 -5.78 -12.12
CA ILE A 81 -1.11 -5.60 -12.08
C ILE A 81 -0.57 -5.95 -10.69
N ILE A 82 -1.20 -5.46 -9.61
CA ILE A 82 -0.81 -5.78 -8.23
C ILE A 82 -0.84 -7.29 -7.98
N ASN A 83 -1.90 -7.97 -8.42
CA ASN A 83 -2.00 -9.43 -8.26
C ASN A 83 -0.91 -10.16 -9.04
N GLU A 84 -0.56 -9.69 -10.23
CA GLU A 84 0.48 -10.30 -11.04
C GLU A 84 1.87 -10.09 -10.42
N LEU A 85 2.19 -8.88 -9.98
CA LEU A 85 3.46 -8.59 -9.32
C LEU A 85 3.65 -9.43 -8.04
N LYS A 86 2.56 -9.75 -7.32
CA LYS A 86 2.58 -10.66 -6.16
C LYS A 86 2.86 -12.12 -6.49
N LYS A 87 2.63 -12.56 -7.73
CA LYS A 87 2.95 -13.94 -8.17
C LYS A 87 4.43 -14.13 -8.48
N SER A 88 5.21 -13.04 -8.59
CA SER A 88 6.63 -13.11 -8.89
C SER A 88 7.37 -14.00 -7.90
N THR A 89 8.28 -14.83 -8.40
CA THR A 89 9.11 -15.74 -7.60
C THR A 89 10.28 -15.03 -6.93
N GLN A 90 10.55 -13.77 -7.29
CA GLN A 90 11.54 -12.94 -6.62
C GLN A 90 10.91 -12.20 -5.44
N PRO A 91 11.64 -11.99 -4.33
CA PRO A 91 11.15 -11.19 -3.22
C PRO A 91 11.00 -9.73 -3.65
N VAL A 92 9.79 -9.36 -4.07
CA VAL A 92 9.42 -7.98 -4.39
C VAL A 92 8.68 -7.40 -3.20
N PHE A 93 9.24 -6.36 -2.58
CA PHE A 93 8.51 -5.55 -1.61
C PHE A 93 7.50 -4.69 -2.34
N LEU A 94 6.25 -5.16 -2.40
CA LEU A 94 5.19 -4.46 -3.11
C LEU A 94 4.40 -3.59 -2.16
N SER A 95 4.48 -2.28 -2.37
CA SER A 95 3.64 -1.31 -1.67
C SER A 95 2.74 -0.59 -2.66
N PHE A 96 1.49 -0.35 -2.26
CA PHE A 96 0.50 0.30 -3.10
C PHE A 96 -0.55 1.02 -2.26
N PHE A 97 -1.18 2.01 -2.88
CA PHE A 97 -2.32 2.73 -2.34
C PHE A 97 -3.31 3.02 -3.47
N ILE A 98 -4.61 2.97 -3.20
CA ILE A 98 -5.66 3.26 -4.19
C ILE A 98 -6.44 4.48 -3.71
N CYS A 99 -6.15 5.64 -4.28
CA CYS A 99 -6.89 6.86 -3.98
C CYS A 99 -8.35 6.73 -4.41
N GLN A 100 -9.28 6.91 -3.47
CA GLN A 100 -10.71 6.97 -3.73
C GLN A 100 -11.13 8.44 -3.73
N GLY A 101 -11.35 9.01 -4.92
CA GLY A 101 -11.61 10.45 -5.07
C GLY A 101 -12.85 10.99 -4.33
N THR A 102 -13.72 10.11 -3.83
CA THR A 102 -14.92 10.48 -3.08
C THR A 102 -14.77 10.39 -1.55
N ASP A 103 -13.63 9.93 -1.05
CA ASP A 103 -13.39 9.78 0.39
C ASP A 103 -12.22 10.68 0.82
N SER A 104 -12.57 11.84 1.37
CA SER A 104 -11.60 12.86 1.80
C SER A 104 -10.74 12.42 2.98
N HIS A 105 -11.14 11.39 3.73
CA HIS A 105 -10.36 10.88 4.86
C HIS A 105 -9.13 10.08 4.40
N ILE A 106 -9.14 9.55 3.18
CA ILE A 106 -8.08 8.69 2.62
C ILE A 106 -7.47 9.26 1.33
N ASN A 107 -7.79 10.50 0.98
CA ASN A 107 -7.32 11.14 -0.26
C ASN A 107 -6.39 12.33 0.04
N SER A 108 -5.47 12.17 0.99
CA SER A 108 -4.39 13.12 1.28
C SER A 108 -3.03 12.51 0.99
N ALA A 109 -2.03 13.36 0.73
CA ALA A 109 -0.64 12.91 0.56
C ALA A 109 -0.18 12.09 1.78
N THR A 110 -0.52 12.55 2.98
CA THR A 110 -0.26 11.84 4.24
C THR A 110 -0.90 10.45 4.29
N ALA A 111 -2.16 10.29 3.87
CA ALA A 111 -2.83 8.99 3.84
C ALA A 111 -2.14 8.02 2.88
N VAL A 112 -1.71 8.52 1.71
CA VAL A 112 -0.94 7.74 0.72
C VAL A 112 0.37 7.29 1.33
N LEU A 113 1.17 8.20 1.89
CA LEU A 113 2.48 7.89 2.46
C LEU A 113 2.38 6.88 3.61
N ARG A 114 1.44 7.09 4.55
CA ARG A 114 1.20 6.16 5.66
C ARG A 114 0.81 4.77 5.18
N GLY A 115 -0.09 4.68 4.19
CA GLY A 115 -0.48 3.39 3.61
C GLY A 115 0.68 2.67 2.91
N LEU A 116 1.54 3.42 2.22
CA LEU A 116 2.71 2.87 1.55
C LEU A 116 3.76 2.36 2.56
N LEU A 117 4.08 3.17 3.57
CA LEU A 117 5.03 2.81 4.64
C LEU A 117 4.53 1.61 5.44
N TYR A 118 3.24 1.57 5.79
CA TYR A 118 2.64 0.45 6.51
C TYR A 118 2.87 -0.88 5.77
N LEU A 119 2.62 -0.94 4.46
CA LEU A 119 2.84 -2.17 3.69
C LEU A 119 4.33 -2.55 3.59
N LEU A 120 5.22 -1.58 3.45
CA LEU A 120 6.66 -1.84 3.38
C LEU A 120 7.18 -2.38 4.72
N ILE A 121 6.82 -1.74 5.83
CA ILE A 121 7.24 -2.14 7.17
C ILE A 121 6.64 -3.49 7.56
N ASP A 122 5.39 -3.77 7.17
CA ASP A 122 4.77 -5.07 7.43
C ASP A 122 5.53 -6.22 6.72
N GLN A 123 6.06 -5.96 5.52
CA GLN A 123 6.87 -6.93 4.77
C GLN A 123 8.33 -6.97 5.25
N GLN A 124 8.90 -5.85 5.66
CA GLN A 124 10.27 -5.72 6.16
C GLN A 124 10.29 -4.95 7.48
N ARG A 125 10.13 -5.69 8.58
CA ARG A 125 9.99 -5.12 9.93
C ARG A 125 11.19 -4.27 10.39
N SER A 126 12.39 -4.51 9.87
CA SER A 126 13.56 -3.68 10.18
C SER A 126 13.39 -2.21 9.77
N LEU A 127 12.52 -1.91 8.79
CA LEU A 127 12.23 -0.55 8.36
C LEU A 127 11.48 0.27 9.42
N LEU A 128 10.84 -0.40 10.39
CA LEU A 128 10.12 0.30 11.46
C LEU A 128 11.06 1.23 12.25
N SER A 129 12.33 0.85 12.39
CA SER A 129 13.34 1.64 13.08
C SER A 129 13.48 3.08 12.54
N HIS A 130 13.17 3.32 11.26
CA HIS A 130 13.21 4.64 10.64
C HIS A 130 12.06 5.55 11.07
N VAL A 131 10.93 4.98 11.49
CA VAL A 131 9.76 5.73 11.97
C VAL A 131 9.71 5.75 13.50
N GLN A 132 10.20 4.68 14.14
CA GLN A 132 10.16 4.49 15.58
C GLN A 132 10.87 5.61 16.35
N SER A 133 11.98 6.15 15.84
CA SER A 133 12.72 7.21 16.54
C SER A 133 11.94 8.50 16.70
N GLU A 134 11.16 8.89 15.69
CA GLU A 134 10.28 10.06 15.78
C GLU A 134 9.01 9.73 16.56
N TYR A 135 8.49 8.52 16.40
CA TYR A 135 7.32 8.06 17.15
C TYR A 135 7.60 7.97 18.66
N ASP A 136 8.81 7.61 19.08
CA ASP A 136 9.19 7.60 20.50
C ASP A 136 9.16 9.01 21.13
N ARG A 137 9.29 10.07 20.31
CA ARG A 137 9.23 11.48 20.75
C ARG A 137 7.81 12.04 20.74
N ALA A 138 7.05 11.77 19.68
CA ALA A 138 5.75 12.41 19.43
C ALA A 138 4.55 11.48 19.71
N GLY A 139 4.76 10.17 19.81
CA GLY A 139 3.70 9.16 19.90
C GLY A 139 2.75 9.23 18.70
N GLU A 140 1.47 8.91 18.93
CA GLU A 140 0.43 8.93 17.89
C GLU A 140 0.24 10.30 17.20
N THR A 141 0.67 11.40 17.84
CA THR A 141 0.54 12.74 17.26
C THR A 141 1.39 12.92 16.02
N LEU A 142 2.46 12.14 15.87
CA LEU A 142 3.30 12.06 14.67
C LEU A 142 2.48 11.84 13.40
N PHE A 143 1.36 11.12 13.51
CA PHE A 143 0.54 10.74 12.36
C PHE A 143 -0.74 11.57 12.20
N LYS A 144 -0.94 12.58 13.06
CA LYS A 144 -2.16 13.39 13.15
C LYS A 144 -1.89 14.89 13.01
N ASP A 145 -0.64 15.32 13.11
CA ASP A 145 -0.27 16.72 13.07
C ASP A 145 -0.22 17.29 11.64
N ALA A 146 -0.09 18.62 11.53
CA ALA A 146 0.00 19.28 10.23
C ALA A 146 1.31 18.97 9.48
N ASN A 147 2.34 18.54 10.21
CA ASN A 147 3.70 18.31 9.71
C ASN A 147 3.99 16.82 9.46
N THR A 148 2.98 15.95 9.52
CA THR A 148 3.15 14.49 9.43
C THR A 148 3.85 14.10 8.13
N TRP A 149 3.60 14.85 7.05
CA TRP A 149 4.26 14.62 5.78
C TRP A 149 5.78 14.83 5.88
N ASP A 150 6.21 15.95 6.45
CA ASP A 150 7.63 16.28 6.61
C ASP A 150 8.32 15.36 7.62
N ALA A 151 7.59 14.88 8.63
CA ALA A 151 8.12 13.97 9.64
C ALA A 151 8.29 12.51 9.15
N LEU A 152 7.66 12.14 8.03
CA LEU A 152 7.71 10.78 7.45
C LEU A 152 8.56 10.68 6.18
N LEU A 153 9.14 11.79 5.70
CA LEU A 153 10.09 11.84 4.59
C LEU A 153 11.53 11.69 5.07
#